data_AF-A0A0Q4EGY9-F1
#
_entry.id   AF-A0A0Q4EGY9-F1
#
_cell.length_a   1.000
_cell.length_b   1.000
_cell.length_c   1.000
_cell.angle_alpha   90.00
_cell.angle_beta   90.00
_cell.angle_gamma   90.00
#
_symmetry.space_group_name_H-M   'P 1'
#
loop_
_entity.id
_entity.type
_entity.pdbx_description
1 polymer ?
#
loop_
_entity_poly.entity_id
_entity_poly.type
_entity_poly.pdbx_seq_one_letter_code
_entity_poly.pdbx_strand_id
1 'polypeptide(L)'
;MSNLARLDDRRQIAAQPVTPSLPPSIASTLADNRFRSTPWNAADAMFSIVSTDERRQVADGARAYRASLAPCPRDWLKKRLSSMALAHGHEKDPDRVTAWLQETGRLLLDLPHDILAYSIDEAIKRSERGFMPAVGQTRAIADPLVATRREEAYRLEAMVQVMEGRTRGDADAKPWERVVAAVAPEADRIPAADIAAFNRNMRKFGTAMRARADGSTYSMGPGDREPDEQGTSNA
;
A
#
# COMPACT_ATOMS: atom_id res chain seq x y z
N MET A 1 5.48 -37.00 -29.69
CA MET A 1 6.48 -36.00 -29.25
C MET A 1 5.86 -34.62 -29.32
N SER A 2 5.79 -33.98 -28.14
CA SER A 2 5.81 -32.53 -27.89
C SER A 2 4.72 -31.63 -28.49
N ASN A 3 3.63 -31.44 -27.74
CA ASN A 3 2.88 -30.16 -27.72
C ASN A 3 2.07 -29.89 -26.42
N LEU A 4 2.20 -30.72 -25.38
CA LEU A 4 1.46 -30.57 -24.12
C LEU A 4 2.25 -29.87 -23.00
N ALA A 5 3.51 -29.52 -23.22
CA ALA A 5 4.39 -28.92 -22.20
C ALA A 5 4.44 -27.37 -22.21
N ARG A 6 3.54 -26.69 -22.95
CA ARG A 6 3.59 -25.22 -23.15
C ARG A 6 2.43 -24.44 -22.52
N LEU A 7 1.61 -25.07 -21.68
CA LEU A 7 0.50 -24.41 -20.98
C LEU A 7 0.66 -24.33 -19.45
N ASP A 8 1.76 -24.85 -18.90
CA ASP A 8 2.12 -24.68 -17.49
C ASP A 8 2.75 -23.31 -17.18
N ASP A 9 2.90 -22.45 -18.19
CA ASP A 9 3.31 -21.05 -18.02
C ASP A 9 2.12 -20.14 -17.62
N ARG A 10 1.15 -20.73 -16.90
CA ARG A 10 0.28 -19.99 -15.98
C ARG A 10 1.16 -19.49 -14.86
N ARG A 11 1.90 -18.41 -15.17
CA ARG A 11 2.53 -17.50 -14.21
C ARG A 11 1.66 -17.50 -12.98
N GLN A 12 2.22 -18.03 -11.90
CA GLN A 12 1.71 -17.91 -10.55
C GLN A 12 1.09 -16.52 -10.44
N ILE A 13 -0.25 -16.47 -10.46
CA ILE A 13 -0.96 -15.31 -9.94
C ILE A 13 -0.55 -15.38 -8.48
N ALA A 14 0.51 -14.66 -8.12
CA ALA A 14 1.08 -14.65 -6.79
C ALA A 14 -0.10 -14.61 -5.82
N ALA A 15 -0.20 -15.62 -4.95
CA ALA A 15 -1.34 -15.79 -4.06
C ALA A 15 -1.63 -14.43 -3.43
N GLN A 16 -2.83 -13.92 -3.70
CA GLN A 16 -3.16 -12.53 -3.37
C GLN A 16 -2.99 -12.37 -1.85
N PRO A 17 -2.31 -11.33 -1.36
CA PRO A 17 -2.17 -11.13 0.07
C PRO A 17 -3.55 -10.82 0.64
N VAL A 18 -4.19 -11.84 1.23
CA VAL A 18 -5.43 -11.71 2.00
C VAL A 18 -5.06 -11.23 3.40
N THR A 19 -5.92 -10.40 4.00
CA THR A 19 -5.81 -10.05 5.42
C THR A 19 -5.58 -11.33 6.24
N PRO A 20 -4.46 -11.45 6.97
CA PRO A 20 -4.21 -12.64 7.77
C PRO A 20 -5.26 -12.75 8.87
N SER A 21 -5.87 -13.91 9.03
CA SER A 21 -6.80 -14.14 10.15
C SER A 21 -6.03 -14.37 11.44
N LEU A 22 -6.33 -13.60 12.49
CA LEU A 22 -5.80 -13.85 13.82
C LEU A 22 -6.78 -14.70 14.64
N PRO A 23 -6.27 -15.51 15.57
CA PRO A 23 -7.10 -16.13 16.60
C PRO A 23 -7.92 -15.08 17.36
N PRO A 24 -9.19 -15.38 17.74
CA PRO A 24 -10.06 -14.41 18.40
C PRO A 24 -9.47 -13.82 19.68
N SER A 25 -8.71 -14.59 20.45
CA SER A 25 -8.03 -14.12 21.67
C SER A 25 -7.03 -13.01 21.35
N ILE A 26 -6.17 -13.23 20.36
CA ILE A 26 -5.17 -12.23 19.91
C ILE A 26 -5.87 -11.03 19.30
N ALA A 27 -6.85 -11.22 18.41
CA ALA A 27 -7.61 -10.12 17.81
C ALA A 27 -8.27 -9.22 18.88
N SER A 28 -8.82 -9.81 19.94
CA SER A 28 -9.40 -9.06 21.06
C SER A 28 -8.36 -8.23 21.82
N THR A 29 -7.13 -8.73 21.98
CA THR A 29 -6.04 -7.96 22.63
C THR A 29 -5.54 -6.79 21.78
N LEU A 30 -5.68 -6.88 20.45
CA LEU A 30 -5.30 -5.82 19.53
C LEU A 30 -6.36 -4.74 19.39
N ALA A 31 -7.59 -4.97 19.82
CA ALA A 31 -8.65 -3.98 19.71
C ALA A 31 -8.38 -2.78 20.63
N ASP A 32 -8.56 -1.57 20.10
CA ASP A 32 -8.57 -0.37 20.94
C ASP A 32 -9.89 -0.35 21.71
N ASN A 33 -9.88 -0.77 22.96
CA ASN A 33 -11.03 -0.60 23.83
C ASN A 33 -11.12 0.88 24.18
N ARG A 34 -11.74 1.69 23.32
CA ARG A 34 -12.03 3.12 23.51
C ARG A 34 -12.82 3.43 24.80
N PHE A 35 -13.29 2.38 25.49
CA PHE A 35 -13.95 2.42 26.79
C PHE A 35 -12.99 2.24 27.98
N ARG A 36 -11.69 1.99 27.76
CA ARG A 36 -10.67 1.97 28.81
C ARG A 36 -10.08 3.36 28.98
N SER A 37 -9.89 3.76 30.23
CA SER A 37 -9.27 5.03 30.61
C SER A 37 -7.77 5.09 30.30
N THR A 38 -7.14 3.94 30.03
CA THR A 38 -5.72 3.84 29.67
C THR A 38 -5.54 3.51 28.18
N PRO A 39 -4.58 4.17 27.50
CA PRO A 39 -4.24 3.84 26.12
C PRO A 39 -3.72 2.40 26.01
N TRP A 40 -3.86 1.79 24.84
CA TRP A 40 -3.37 0.45 24.58
C TRP A 40 -1.87 0.30 24.90
N ASN A 41 -1.51 -0.80 25.56
CA ASN A 41 -0.15 -1.10 26.00
C ASN A 41 0.22 -2.55 25.67
N ALA A 42 1.39 -2.75 25.05
CA ALA A 42 1.89 -4.07 24.65
C ALA A 42 2.18 -5.00 25.84
N ALA A 43 2.66 -4.46 26.97
CA ALA A 43 2.94 -5.27 28.16
C ALA A 43 1.65 -5.84 28.76
N ASP A 44 0.61 -5.00 28.85
CA ASP A 44 -0.70 -5.41 29.36
C ASP A 44 -1.40 -6.38 28.39
N ALA A 45 -1.28 -6.15 27.08
CA ALA A 45 -1.77 -7.09 26.06
C ALA A 45 -1.07 -8.45 26.17
N MET A 46 0.25 -8.47 26.37
CA MET A 46 1.03 -9.70 26.55
C MET A 46 0.68 -10.46 27.83
N PHE A 47 0.14 -9.81 28.87
CA PHE A 47 -0.37 -10.51 30.06
C PHE A 47 -1.56 -11.43 29.73
N SER A 48 -2.33 -11.08 28.69
CA SER A 48 -3.44 -11.92 28.22
C SER A 48 -2.98 -13.07 27.32
N ILE A 49 -1.70 -13.10 26.93
CA ILE A 49 -1.08 -14.12 26.08
C ILE A 49 -0.27 -15.08 26.96
N VAL A 50 -0.92 -16.17 27.36
CA VAL A 50 -0.40 -17.08 28.40
C VAL A 50 0.31 -18.30 27.83
N SER A 51 -0.10 -18.79 26.66
CA SER A 51 0.47 -20.01 26.08
C SER A 51 1.64 -19.76 25.13
N THR A 52 2.54 -20.74 25.02
CA THR A 52 3.65 -20.71 24.06
C THR A 52 3.15 -20.70 22.61
N ASP A 53 2.03 -21.37 22.34
CA ASP A 53 1.42 -21.40 21.00
C ASP A 53 0.84 -20.03 20.61
N GLU A 54 0.14 -19.34 21.51
CA GLU A 54 -0.35 -17.98 21.24
C GLU A 54 0.80 -16.98 21.04
N ARG A 55 1.90 -17.14 21.78
CA ARG A 55 3.12 -16.35 21.56
C ARG A 55 3.69 -16.55 20.16
N ARG A 56 3.74 -17.80 19.69
CA ARG A 56 4.14 -18.10 18.31
C ARG A 56 3.18 -17.48 17.31
N GLN A 57 1.87 -17.56 17.55
CA GLN A 57 0.85 -16.96 16.69
C GLN A 57 0.93 -15.43 16.64
N VAL A 58 1.31 -14.76 17.73
CA VAL A 58 1.59 -13.31 17.74
C VAL A 58 2.77 -12.99 16.83
N ALA A 59 3.87 -13.74 16.94
CA ALA A 59 5.05 -13.52 16.10
C ALA A 59 4.78 -13.82 14.62
N ASP A 60 4.05 -14.89 14.32
CA ASP A 60 3.64 -15.27 12.96
C ASP A 60 2.66 -14.23 12.39
N GLY A 61 1.71 -13.79 13.21
CA GLY A 61 0.76 -12.72 12.89
C GLY A 61 1.45 -11.41 12.57
N ALA A 62 2.44 -10.98 13.37
CA ALA A 62 3.21 -9.76 13.12
C ALA A 62 3.86 -9.78 11.73
N ARG A 63 4.50 -10.90 11.37
CA ARG A 63 5.12 -11.05 10.04
C ARG A 63 4.10 -11.04 8.92
N ALA A 64 2.98 -11.74 9.10
CA ALA A 64 1.91 -11.81 8.11
C ALA A 64 1.24 -10.45 7.88
N TYR A 65 0.97 -9.70 8.95
CA TYR A 65 0.37 -8.36 8.88
C TYR A 65 1.31 -7.33 8.26
N ARG A 66 2.60 -7.41 8.58
CA ARG A 66 3.61 -6.57 7.93
C ARG A 66 3.67 -6.85 6.42
N ALA A 67 3.66 -8.13 6.03
CA ALA A 67 3.66 -8.53 4.62
C ALA A 67 2.38 -8.11 3.88
N SER A 68 1.22 -8.13 4.55
CA SER A 68 -0.07 -7.74 3.97
C SER A 68 -0.26 -6.22 3.82
N LEU A 69 0.71 -5.41 4.26
CA LEU A 69 0.79 -3.97 3.97
C LEU A 69 1.56 -3.66 2.69
N ALA A 70 2.10 -4.67 2.02
CA ALA A 70 2.81 -4.48 0.75
C ALA A 70 1.88 -3.85 -0.31
N PRO A 71 2.39 -2.93 -1.15
CA PRO A 71 1.65 -2.33 -2.25
C PRO A 71 1.05 -3.39 -3.19
N CYS A 72 -0.06 -3.05 -3.83
CA CYS A 72 -0.70 -3.95 -4.79
C CYS A 72 0.20 -4.23 -6.02
N PRO A 73 0.12 -5.42 -6.63
CA PRO A 73 0.88 -5.69 -7.85
C PRO A 73 0.44 -4.77 -9.00
N ARG A 74 1.40 -4.07 -9.63
CA ARG A 74 1.16 -3.13 -10.75
C ARG A 74 0.36 -3.77 -11.90
N ASP A 75 0.69 -5.00 -12.26
CA ASP A 75 0.02 -5.73 -13.34
C ASP A 75 -1.46 -6.03 -13.02
N TRP A 76 -1.76 -6.33 -11.76
CA TRP A 76 -3.13 -6.53 -11.31
C TRP A 76 -3.92 -5.22 -11.39
N LEU A 77 -3.34 -4.12 -10.86
CA LEU A 77 -3.99 -2.81 -10.87
C LEU A 77 -4.26 -2.34 -12.30
N LYS A 78 -3.28 -2.46 -13.18
CA LYS A 78 -3.42 -2.12 -14.61
C LYS A 78 -4.58 -2.89 -15.25
N LYS A 79 -4.65 -4.21 -15.05
CA LYS A 79 -5.73 -5.05 -15.58
C LYS A 79 -7.09 -4.65 -15.00
N ARG A 80 -7.16 -4.42 -13.68
CA ARG A 80 -8.40 -4.03 -13.00
C ARG A 80 -8.95 -2.71 -13.52
N LEU A 81 -8.12 -1.67 -13.57
CA LEU A 81 -8.52 -0.35 -14.06
C LEU A 81 -8.88 -0.38 -15.55
N SER A 82 -8.16 -1.15 -16.36
CA SER A 82 -8.49 -1.33 -17.79
C SER A 82 -9.86 -2.00 -17.97
N SER A 83 -10.17 -3.06 -17.20
CA SER A 83 -11.49 -3.68 -17.22
C SER A 83 -12.60 -2.73 -16.76
N MET A 84 -12.33 -1.91 -15.74
CA MET A 84 -13.31 -0.90 -15.30
C MET A 84 -13.54 0.18 -16.35
N ALA A 85 -12.49 0.67 -17.01
CA ALA A 85 -12.61 1.64 -18.09
C ALA A 85 -13.42 1.08 -19.27
N LEU A 86 -13.28 -0.21 -19.58
CA LEU A 86 -14.10 -0.86 -20.62
C LEU A 86 -15.56 -1.06 -20.20
N ALA A 87 -15.81 -1.37 -18.93
CA ALA A 87 -17.15 -1.68 -18.43
C ALA A 87 -17.99 -0.44 -18.04
N HIS A 88 -17.32 0.63 -17.61
CA HIS A 88 -17.93 1.83 -17.03
C HIS A 88 -17.42 3.13 -17.68
N GLY A 89 -16.64 3.05 -18.76
CA GLY A 89 -16.17 4.21 -19.50
C GLY A 89 -17.26 4.77 -20.39
N HIS A 90 -17.77 5.94 -20.05
CA HIS A 90 -18.55 6.77 -20.99
C HIS A 90 -17.66 7.70 -21.84
N GLU A 91 -16.39 7.86 -21.45
CA GLU A 91 -15.41 8.67 -22.18
C GLU A 91 -14.94 7.92 -23.44
N LYS A 92 -15.02 8.60 -24.59
CA LYS A 92 -14.69 8.04 -25.91
C LYS A 92 -13.31 8.47 -26.40
N ASP A 93 -12.72 9.47 -25.76
CA ASP A 93 -11.38 9.97 -26.07
C ASP A 93 -10.29 9.01 -25.51
N PRO A 94 -9.51 8.34 -26.38
CA PRO A 94 -8.47 7.40 -25.94
C PRO A 94 -7.37 8.06 -25.10
N ASP A 95 -7.05 9.33 -25.35
CA ASP A 95 -5.98 10.04 -24.64
C ASP A 95 -6.43 10.35 -23.21
N ARG A 96 -7.70 10.72 -23.03
CA ARG A 96 -8.29 10.95 -21.69
C ARG A 96 -8.40 9.67 -20.89
N VAL A 97 -8.82 8.57 -21.51
CA VAL A 97 -8.87 7.26 -20.84
C VAL A 97 -7.47 6.83 -20.42
N THR A 98 -6.46 7.04 -21.27
CA THR A 98 -5.07 6.72 -20.94
C THR A 98 -4.54 7.59 -19.79
N ALA A 99 -4.78 8.89 -19.83
CA ALA A 99 -4.39 9.81 -18.76
C ALA A 99 -5.07 9.43 -17.43
N TRP A 100 -6.36 9.11 -17.47
CA TRP A 100 -7.11 8.64 -16.30
C TRP A 100 -6.53 7.33 -15.74
N LEU A 101 -6.21 6.34 -16.59
CA LEU A 101 -5.61 5.07 -16.17
C LEU A 101 -4.24 5.28 -15.49
N GLN A 102 -3.41 6.14 -16.07
CA GLN A 102 -2.09 6.44 -15.50
C GLN A 102 -2.20 7.14 -14.15
N GLU A 103 -3.02 8.18 -14.05
CA GLU A 103 -3.14 8.95 -12.82
C GLU A 103 -3.85 8.17 -11.71
N THR A 104 -4.93 7.46 -12.04
CA THR A 104 -5.64 6.58 -11.10
C THR A 104 -4.75 5.44 -10.64
N GLY A 105 -3.96 4.85 -11.55
CA GLY A 105 -2.97 3.83 -11.20
C GLY A 105 -1.92 4.37 -10.23
N ARG A 106 -1.33 5.53 -10.54
CA ARG A 106 -0.33 6.20 -9.69
C ARG A 106 -0.87 6.49 -8.29
N LEU A 107 -2.11 6.97 -8.21
CA LEU A 107 -2.76 7.37 -6.96
C LEU A 107 -3.31 6.21 -6.14
N LEU A 108 -3.33 4.97 -6.62
CA LEU A 108 -3.83 3.82 -5.87
C LEU A 108 -2.75 2.75 -5.62
N LEU A 109 -1.59 2.88 -6.27
CA LEU A 109 -0.54 1.86 -6.27
C LEU A 109 0.01 1.54 -4.87
N ASP A 110 0.05 2.52 -3.97
CA ASP A 110 0.54 2.39 -2.60
C ASP A 110 -0.37 1.55 -1.69
N LEU A 111 -1.62 1.31 -2.09
CA LEU A 111 -2.58 0.59 -1.27
C LEU A 111 -2.36 -0.94 -1.34
N PRO A 112 -2.57 -1.66 -0.23
CA PRO A 112 -2.56 -3.12 -0.24
C PRO A 112 -3.61 -3.70 -1.17
N HIS A 113 -3.27 -4.81 -1.84
CA HIS A 113 -4.11 -5.42 -2.87
C HIS A 113 -5.54 -5.73 -2.39
N ASP A 114 -5.70 -6.49 -1.31
CA ASP A 114 -7.02 -6.90 -0.83
C ASP A 114 -7.90 -5.72 -0.40
N ILE A 115 -7.31 -4.73 0.29
CA ILE A 115 -8.00 -3.48 0.64
C ILE A 115 -8.41 -2.74 -0.63
N LEU A 116 -7.49 -2.58 -1.59
CA LEU A 116 -7.76 -1.87 -2.82
C LEU A 116 -8.87 -2.55 -3.65
N ALA A 117 -8.82 -3.88 -3.78
CA ALA A 117 -9.84 -4.64 -4.49
C ALA A 117 -11.23 -4.42 -3.85
N TYR A 118 -11.32 -4.57 -2.54
CA TYR A 118 -12.55 -4.32 -1.78
C TYR A 118 -13.03 -2.86 -1.94
N SER A 119 -12.14 -1.89 -1.77
CA SER A 119 -12.48 -0.47 -1.83
C SER A 119 -12.94 -0.03 -3.22
N ILE A 120 -12.36 -0.58 -4.28
CA ILE A 120 -12.81 -0.35 -5.66
C ILE A 120 -14.25 -0.87 -5.82
N ASP A 121 -14.52 -2.09 -5.36
CA ASP A 121 -15.85 -2.70 -5.50
C ASP A 121 -16.92 -1.92 -4.74
N GLU A 122 -16.61 -1.51 -3.52
CA GLU A 122 -17.50 -0.67 -2.72
C GLU A 122 -17.68 0.72 -3.32
N ALA A 123 -16.63 1.32 -3.89
CA ALA A 123 -16.74 2.60 -4.57
C ALA A 123 -17.60 2.51 -5.85
N ILE A 124 -17.48 1.43 -6.63
CA ILE A 124 -18.35 1.17 -7.80
C ILE A 124 -19.81 1.05 -7.36
N LYS A 125 -20.10 0.29 -6.29
CA LYS A 125 -21.47 0.13 -5.77
C LYS A 125 -22.10 1.46 -5.34
N ARG A 126 -21.28 2.37 -4.78
CA ARG A 126 -21.71 3.69 -4.30
C ARG A 126 -21.73 4.76 -5.39
N SER A 127 -21.05 4.51 -6.52
CA SER A 127 -21.03 5.42 -7.65
C SER A 127 -22.40 5.51 -8.32
N GLU A 128 -22.75 6.69 -8.82
CA GLU A 128 -23.95 6.87 -9.62
C GLU A 128 -23.84 6.02 -10.90
N ARG A 129 -24.96 5.40 -11.32
CA ARG A 129 -24.99 4.39 -12.38
C ARG A 129 -24.23 4.86 -13.63
N GLY A 130 -23.17 4.13 -13.96
CA GLY A 130 -22.39 4.32 -15.17
C GLY A 130 -21.11 5.14 -14.99
N PHE A 131 -20.93 5.86 -13.88
CA PHE A 131 -19.72 6.65 -13.67
C PHE A 131 -18.60 5.85 -13.01
N MET A 132 -17.38 6.06 -13.49
CA MET A 132 -16.17 5.56 -12.85
C MET A 132 -16.00 6.19 -11.46
N PRO A 133 -15.70 5.41 -10.41
CA PRO A 133 -15.47 5.98 -9.10
C PRO A 133 -14.23 6.88 -9.13
N ALA A 134 -14.32 8.02 -8.47
CA ALA A 134 -13.17 8.88 -8.27
C ALA A 134 -12.15 8.19 -7.34
N VAL A 135 -10.87 8.51 -7.51
CA VAL A 135 -9.81 8.05 -6.59
C VAL A 135 -10.15 8.38 -5.14
N GLY A 136 -10.69 9.59 -4.89
CA GLY A 136 -11.10 10.01 -3.55
C GLY A 136 -12.17 9.12 -2.92
N GLN A 137 -13.12 8.59 -3.72
CA GLN A 137 -14.14 7.67 -3.22
C GLN A 137 -13.55 6.31 -2.83
N THR A 138 -12.59 5.82 -3.63
CA THR A 138 -11.87 4.58 -3.33
C THR A 138 -11.02 4.76 -2.06
N ARG A 139 -10.26 5.86 -1.97
CA ARG A 139 -9.41 6.18 -0.82
C ARG A 139 -10.18 6.44 0.47
N ALA A 140 -11.34 7.08 0.40
CA ALA A 140 -12.21 7.27 1.56
C ALA A 140 -12.62 5.94 2.23
N ILE A 141 -12.63 4.83 1.48
CA ILE A 141 -12.87 3.48 1.99
C ILE A 141 -11.56 2.79 2.37
N ALA A 142 -10.52 2.93 1.54
CA ALA A 142 -9.25 2.21 1.71
C ALA A 142 -8.42 2.74 2.89
N ASP A 143 -8.25 4.05 2.99
CA ASP A 143 -7.38 4.70 3.97
C ASP A 143 -7.69 4.30 5.42
N PRO A 144 -8.97 4.28 5.90
CA PRO A 144 -9.25 3.81 7.26
C PRO A 144 -8.94 2.32 7.45
N LEU A 145 -9.15 1.47 6.44
CA LEU A 145 -8.80 0.04 6.52
C LEU A 145 -7.28 -0.17 6.59
N VAL A 146 -6.52 0.59 5.81
CA VAL A 146 -5.05 0.58 5.86
C VAL A 146 -4.57 1.09 7.22
N ALA A 147 -5.18 2.14 7.76
CA ALA A 147 -4.83 2.69 9.07
C ALA A 147 -5.02 1.64 10.18
N THR A 148 -6.18 0.96 10.21
CA THR A 148 -6.43 -0.15 11.15
C THR A 148 -5.40 -1.26 11.00
N ARG A 149 -5.12 -1.71 9.78
CA ARG A 149 -4.13 -2.78 9.56
C ARG A 149 -2.71 -2.37 9.99
N ARG A 150 -2.31 -1.11 9.74
CA ARG A 150 -1.03 -0.57 10.20
C ARG A 150 -0.94 -0.56 11.72
N GLU A 151 -2.01 -0.17 12.38
CA GLU A 151 -2.10 -0.17 13.84
C GLU A 151 -2.03 -1.59 14.41
N GLU A 152 -2.76 -2.55 13.84
CA GLU A 152 -2.70 -3.96 14.25
C GLU A 152 -1.31 -4.56 14.05
N ALA A 153 -0.68 -4.31 12.90
CA ALA A 153 0.70 -4.73 12.63
C ALA A 153 1.68 -4.15 13.65
N TYR A 154 1.54 -2.86 13.97
CA TYR A 154 2.35 -2.18 14.97
C TYR A 154 2.18 -2.79 16.37
N ARG A 155 0.93 -3.05 16.79
CA ARG A 155 0.61 -3.63 18.09
C ARG A 155 1.20 -5.04 18.23
N LEU A 156 1.08 -5.86 17.18
CA LEU A 156 1.70 -7.19 17.13
C LEU A 156 3.23 -7.11 17.21
N GLU A 157 3.87 -6.21 16.47
CA GLU A 157 5.33 -6.01 16.54
C GLU A 157 5.78 -5.55 17.94
N ALA A 158 5.01 -4.67 18.60
CA ALA A 158 5.30 -4.25 19.97
C ALA A 158 5.18 -5.41 20.97
N MET A 159 4.19 -6.29 20.81
CA MET A 159 4.06 -7.49 21.62
C MET A 159 5.24 -8.45 21.43
N VAL A 160 5.74 -8.62 20.20
CA VAL A 160 6.95 -9.41 19.91
C VAL A 160 8.19 -8.84 20.61
N GLN A 161 8.37 -7.51 20.63
CA GLN A 161 9.49 -6.89 21.35
C GLN A 161 9.47 -7.20 22.85
N VAL A 162 8.28 -7.16 23.46
CA VAL A 162 8.09 -7.53 24.88
C VAL A 162 8.45 -9.01 25.11
N MET A 163 8.06 -9.91 24.19
CA MET A 163 8.41 -11.34 24.29
C MET A 163 9.91 -11.59 24.28
N GLU A 164 10.68 -10.79 23.54
CA GLU A 164 12.13 -10.93 23.41
C GLU A 164 12.89 -10.21 24.53
N GLY A 165 12.18 -9.63 25.50
CA GLY A 165 12.78 -8.85 26.59
C GLY A 165 13.39 -7.53 26.12
N ARG A 166 13.03 -7.06 24.92
CA ARG A 166 13.49 -5.78 24.37
C ARG A 166 12.54 -4.67 24.84
N THR A 167 13.07 -3.69 25.56
CA THR A 167 12.38 -2.42 25.77
C THR A 167 12.33 -1.67 24.44
N ARG A 168 11.17 -1.09 24.11
CA ARG A 168 10.96 -0.34 22.86
C ARG A 168 12.07 0.70 22.67
N GLY A 169 12.93 0.46 21.67
CA GLY A 169 13.85 1.49 21.17
C GLY A 169 13.04 2.57 20.46
N ASP A 170 13.09 3.79 20.99
CA ASP A 170 12.39 5.00 20.56
C ASP A 170 10.84 4.90 20.47
N ALA A 171 10.18 5.57 21.42
CA ALA A 171 8.74 5.79 21.43
C ALA A 171 8.24 6.60 20.21
N ASP A 172 9.13 7.27 19.48
CA ASP A 172 8.81 8.16 18.36
C ASP A 172 9.02 7.53 16.96
N ALA A 173 9.69 6.39 16.84
CA ALA A 173 9.87 5.73 15.55
C ALA A 173 8.62 4.88 15.22
N LYS A 174 7.74 5.40 14.36
CA LYS A 174 6.62 4.66 13.79
C LYS A 174 7.16 3.54 12.88
N PRO A 175 7.03 2.25 13.21
CA PRO A 175 7.68 1.16 12.48
C PRO A 175 7.27 1.04 11.01
N TRP A 176 6.07 1.51 10.65
CA TRP A 176 5.58 1.52 9.27
C TRP A 176 6.27 2.55 8.37
N GLU A 177 6.96 3.55 8.93
CA GLU A 177 7.81 4.47 8.14
C GLU A 177 9.06 3.74 7.61
N ARG A 178 9.52 2.68 8.30
CA ARG A 178 10.63 1.83 7.83
C ARG A 178 10.21 0.82 6.76
N VAL A 179 8.92 0.55 6.60
CA VAL A 179 8.38 -0.45 5.63
C VAL A 179 8.51 0.05 4.19
N VAL A 180 8.44 1.37 3.96
CA VAL A 180 8.66 1.95 2.62
C VAL A 180 10.12 1.77 2.17
N ALA A 181 11.08 1.81 3.10
CA ALA A 181 12.50 1.74 2.79
C ALA A 181 13.08 0.31 2.68
N ALA A 182 12.50 -0.66 3.39
CA ALA A 182 13.08 -2.01 3.50
C ALA A 182 12.42 -3.07 2.58
N VAL A 183 11.26 -2.77 1.99
CA VAL A 183 10.47 -3.75 1.21
C VAL A 183 10.45 -3.44 -0.29
N ALA A 184 10.94 -2.29 -0.74
CA ALA A 184 11.12 -2.06 -2.17
C ALA A 184 12.39 -2.79 -2.63
N PRO A 185 12.32 -3.94 -3.33
CA PRO A 185 13.46 -4.41 -4.10
C PRO A 185 13.92 -3.27 -5.02
N GLU A 186 15.20 -3.21 -5.35
CA GLU A 186 15.79 -2.16 -6.20
C GLU A 186 15.04 -1.98 -7.54
N ALA A 187 14.28 -3.00 -7.95
CA ALA A 187 13.37 -3.03 -9.09
C ALA A 187 12.04 -2.24 -8.93
N ASP A 188 11.70 -1.76 -7.73
CA ASP A 188 10.46 -1.05 -7.42
C ASP A 188 10.61 0.48 -7.30
N ARG A 189 11.84 1.00 -7.43
CA ARG A 189 12.07 2.43 -7.66
C ARG A 189 11.39 2.81 -8.98
N ILE A 190 10.69 3.94 -8.99
CA ILE A 190 10.12 4.47 -10.23
C ILE A 190 11.29 4.65 -11.21
N PRO A 191 11.24 4.06 -12.43
CA PRO A 191 12.29 4.22 -13.41
C PRO A 191 12.60 5.71 -13.60
N ALA A 192 13.87 6.09 -13.64
CA ALA A 192 14.28 7.49 -13.82
C ALA A 192 13.64 8.12 -15.08
N ALA A 193 13.36 7.31 -16.10
CA ALA A 193 12.65 7.69 -17.30
C ALA A 193 11.20 8.16 -17.03
N ASP A 194 10.48 7.50 -16.11
CA ASP A 194 9.10 7.80 -15.77
C ASP A 194 9.01 9.06 -14.89
N ILE A 195 9.98 9.24 -13.98
CA ILE A 195 10.14 10.48 -13.20
C ILE A 195 10.44 11.66 -14.12
N ALA A 196 11.35 11.47 -15.08
CA ALA A 196 11.68 12.49 -16.07
C ALA A 196 10.47 12.83 -16.96
N ALA A 197 9.70 11.83 -17.38
CA ALA A 197 8.47 12.03 -18.14
C ALA A 197 7.41 12.81 -17.36
N PHE A 198 7.20 12.46 -16.08
CA PHE A 198 6.32 13.18 -15.17
C PHE A 198 6.74 14.64 -15.00
N ASN A 199 8.02 14.89 -14.67
CA ASN A 199 8.53 16.25 -14.47
C ASN A 199 8.44 17.09 -15.75
N ARG A 200 8.68 16.50 -16.94
CA ARG A 200 8.46 17.16 -18.24
C ARG A 200 7.00 17.53 -18.48
N ASN A 201 6.06 16.63 -18.14
CA ASN A 201 4.63 16.93 -18.27
C ASN A 201 4.21 18.06 -17.32
N MET A 202 4.66 18.03 -16.06
CA MET A 202 4.36 19.10 -15.10
C MET A 202 4.94 20.46 -15.54
N ARG A 203 6.11 20.47 -16.21
CA ARG A 203 6.65 21.67 -16.88
C ARG A 203 5.74 22.17 -17.99
N LYS A 204 5.28 21.28 -18.88
CA LYS A 204 4.36 21.63 -19.98
C LYS A 204 3.05 22.25 -19.48
N PHE A 205 2.55 21.78 -18.34
CA PHE A 205 1.32 22.31 -17.73
C PHE A 205 1.54 23.52 -16.80
N GLY A 206 2.78 24.04 -16.67
CA GLY A 206 3.07 25.21 -15.86
C GLY A 206 2.91 25.00 -14.34
N THR A 207 2.94 23.74 -13.90
CA THR A 207 2.70 23.36 -12.51
C THR A 207 4.00 23.24 -11.70
N ALA A 208 3.97 23.63 -10.43
CA ALA A 208 5.12 23.61 -9.53
C ALA A 208 5.46 22.22 -8.97
N MET A 209 4.64 21.20 -9.19
CA MET A 209 4.84 19.86 -8.62
C MET A 209 5.92 19.08 -9.38
N ARG A 210 6.77 18.35 -8.65
CA ARG A 210 7.86 17.49 -9.17
C ARG A 210 7.89 16.16 -8.41
N ALA A 211 8.36 15.10 -9.05
CA ALA A 211 8.55 13.77 -8.46
C ALA A 211 10.05 13.49 -8.22
N ARG A 212 10.35 12.72 -7.16
CA ARG A 212 11.70 12.26 -6.75
C ARG A 212 11.94 10.80 -7.10
N ALA A 213 13.20 10.37 -6.99
CA ALA A 213 13.66 8.99 -7.19
C ALA A 213 13.01 7.96 -6.24
N ASP A 214 12.60 8.40 -5.05
CA ASP A 214 11.85 7.60 -4.07
C ASP A 214 10.33 7.54 -4.38
N GLY A 215 9.89 8.18 -5.47
CA GLY A 215 8.49 8.22 -5.89
C GLY A 215 7.61 9.25 -5.18
N SER A 216 8.16 10.00 -4.22
CA SER A 216 7.44 11.10 -3.57
C SER A 216 7.34 12.33 -4.47
N THR A 217 6.27 13.12 -4.31
CA THR A 217 6.10 14.40 -4.99
C THR A 217 6.34 15.57 -4.03
N TYR A 218 6.91 16.66 -4.55
CA TYR A 218 7.10 17.92 -3.83
C TYR A 218 6.70 19.11 -4.71
N SER A 219 6.34 20.23 -4.08
CA SER A 219 6.07 21.49 -4.78
C SER A 219 7.32 22.37 -4.76
N MET A 220 7.69 22.91 -5.92
CA MET A 220 8.76 23.89 -6.03
C MET A 220 8.30 25.25 -5.50
N GLY A 221 9.07 25.83 -4.59
CA GLY A 221 8.92 27.20 -4.13
C GLY A 221 9.53 28.22 -5.11
N PRO A 222 9.22 29.51 -4.93
CA PRO A 222 9.83 30.58 -5.72
C PRO A 222 11.36 30.60 -5.49
N GLY A 223 12.13 30.37 -6.55
CA GLY A 223 13.61 30.36 -6.50
C GLY A 223 14.24 28.98 -6.32
N ASP A 224 13.44 27.92 -6.20
CA ASP A 224 13.97 26.55 -6.15
C ASP A 224 14.63 26.17 -7.47
N ARG A 225 15.85 25.61 -7.38
CA ARG A 225 16.60 25.15 -8.54
C ARG A 225 15.95 23.88 -9.09
N GLU A 226 15.65 23.88 -10.39
CA GLU A 226 15.10 22.69 -11.03
C GLU A 226 16.11 21.53 -10.97
N PRO A 227 15.65 20.30 -10.67
CA PRO A 227 16.52 19.14 -10.73
C PRO A 227 16.89 18.85 -12.19
N ASP A 228 18.19 18.79 -12.47
CA ASP A 228 18.73 18.52 -13.80
C ASP A 228 18.28 17.14 -14.32
N GLU A 229 17.92 17.05 -15.61
CA GLU A 229 17.44 15.80 -16.23
C GLU A 229 18.52 14.71 -16.34
N GLN A 230 19.78 15.06 -16.07
CA GLN A 230 20.90 14.14 -16.08
C GLN A 230 21.37 13.93 -14.65
N GLY A 231 21.04 12.76 -14.10
CA GLY A 231 21.74 12.25 -12.92
C GLY A 231 23.19 11.99 -13.28
N THR A 232 24.04 13.01 -13.20
CA THR A 232 25.47 12.78 -12.99
C THR A 232 25.63 12.34 -11.55
N SER A 233 25.53 11.02 -11.37
CA SER A 233 26.33 10.30 -10.39
C SER A 233 27.75 10.85 -10.47
N ASN A 234 28.20 11.56 -9.45
CA ASN A 234 29.61 11.70 -9.15
C ASN A 234 29.78 11.64 -7.63
N ALA A 235 30.38 10.52 -7.23
CA ALA A 235 31.15 10.21 -6.01
C ALA A 235 30.59 10.65 -4.66
#